data_AF-A0A2N9YC20-F1
#
_entry.id   AF-A0A2N9YC20-F1
#
_cell.length_a   1.000
_cell.length_b   1.000
_cell.length_c   1.000
_cell.angle_alpha   90.00
_cell.angle_beta   90.00
_cell.angle_gamma   90.00
#
_symmetry.space_group_name_H-M   'P 1'
#
loop_
_entity.id
_entity.type
_entity.pdbx_description
1 polymer ?
#
loop_
_entity_poly.entity_id
_entity_poly.type
_entity_poly.pdbx_seq_one_letter_code
_entity_poly.pdbx_strand_id
1 'polypeptide(L)'
;MRFLSFLFFLAVVAFVGMPYYTVYKLDNALTANSQTDLSNMVDLEAVKKTYQQTATTSLGIEKLANQSIETGSPLGNLVVEQLKQLGQNALQETVDLNWVRNHLLEATTNQKIMSTMNFAFFESPTRFVVRIRELGNNPVFVVMTLQDWSWRITGLYF
;
A
#
# COMPACT_ATOMS: atom_id res chain seq x y z
N MET A 1 -18.49 -8.30 -36.66
CA MET A 1 -17.26 -8.73 -35.94
C MET A 1 -16.25 -7.60 -35.70
N ARG A 2 -15.93 -6.73 -36.68
CA ARG A 2 -15.01 -5.58 -36.49
C ARG A 2 -15.44 -4.61 -35.36
N PHE A 3 -16.72 -4.28 -35.28
CA PHE A 3 -17.26 -3.38 -34.25
C PHE A 3 -17.14 -3.97 -32.83
N LEU A 4 -17.37 -5.27 -32.67
CA LEU A 4 -17.25 -5.95 -31.37
C LEU A 4 -15.78 -6.00 -30.90
N SER A 5 -14.85 -6.24 -31.82
CA SER A 5 -13.41 -6.20 -31.53
C SER A 5 -12.96 -4.79 -31.13
N PHE A 6 -13.45 -3.76 -31.81
CA PHE A 6 -13.17 -2.37 -31.45
C PHE A 6 -13.71 -2.01 -30.05
N LEU A 7 -14.95 -2.43 -29.74
CA LEU A 7 -15.56 -2.18 -28.44
C LEU A 7 -14.79 -2.90 -27.31
N PHE A 8 -14.38 -4.15 -27.55
CA PHE A 8 -13.54 -4.89 -26.61
C PHE A 8 -12.18 -4.22 -26.40
N PHE A 9 -11.53 -3.79 -27.48
CA PHE A 9 -10.27 -3.05 -27.39
C PHE A 9 -10.42 -1.76 -26.57
N LEU A 10 -11.49 -0.99 -26.81
CA LEU A 10 -11.78 0.22 -26.05
C LEU A 10 -12.02 -0.08 -24.56
N ALA A 11 -12.75 -1.15 -24.25
CA ALA A 11 -12.97 -1.59 -22.87
C ALA A 11 -11.67 -1.97 -22.17
N VAL A 12 -10.75 -2.66 -22.86
CA VAL A 12 -9.44 -3.02 -22.32
C VAL A 12 -8.58 -1.77 -22.07
N VAL A 13 -8.56 -0.82 -23.00
CA VAL A 13 -7.82 0.44 -22.83
C VAL A 13 -8.38 1.24 -21.64
N ALA A 14 -9.71 1.33 -21.51
CA ALA A 14 -10.35 1.99 -20.38
C ALA A 14 -10.01 1.29 -19.06
N PHE A 15 -10.03 -0.04 -19.03
CA PHE A 15 -9.68 -0.83 -17.85
C PHE A 15 -8.23 -0.60 -17.40
N VAL A 16 -7.28 -0.63 -18.35
CA VAL A 16 -5.86 -0.40 -18.08
C VAL A 16 -5.58 1.04 -17.64
N GLY A 17 -6.32 2.02 -18.19
CA GLY A 17 -6.17 3.44 -17.82
C GLY A 17 -6.81 3.82 -16.48
N MET A 18 -7.79 3.06 -16.00
CA MET A 18 -8.55 3.36 -14.78
C MET A 18 -7.70 3.51 -13.49
N PRO A 19 -6.72 2.64 -13.17
CA PRO A 19 -5.88 2.86 -11.99
C PRO A 19 -5.04 4.13 -12.09
N TYR A 20 -4.52 4.48 -13.28
CA TYR A 20 -3.79 5.73 -13.48
C TYR A 20 -4.68 6.96 -13.27
N TYR A 21 -5.92 6.91 -13.75
CA TYR A 21 -6.90 7.96 -13.46
C TYR A 21 -7.17 8.09 -11.95
N THR A 22 -7.19 6.97 -11.23
CA THR A 22 -7.37 6.96 -9.77
C THR A 22 -6.16 7.59 -9.06
N VAL A 23 -4.93 7.32 -9.50
CA VAL A 23 -3.73 7.99 -8.97
C VAL A 23 -3.78 9.50 -9.22
N TYR A 24 -4.21 9.93 -10.40
CA TYR A 24 -4.43 11.36 -10.70
C TYR A 24 -5.48 11.99 -9.78
N LYS A 25 -6.60 11.29 -9.52
CA LYS A 25 -7.62 11.76 -8.58
C LYS A 25 -7.08 11.84 -7.15
N LEU A 26 -6.18 10.93 -6.78
CA LEU A 26 -5.54 10.90 -5.47
C LEU A 26 -4.66 12.14 -5.28
N ASP A 27 -3.88 12.53 -6.30
CA ASP A 27 -3.10 13.78 -6.28
C ASP A 27 -3.98 15.00 -5.99
N ASN A 28 -5.14 15.07 -6.62
CA ASN A 28 -6.09 16.15 -6.39
C ASN A 28 -6.69 16.10 -4.97
N ALA A 29 -7.02 14.91 -4.46
CA ALA A 29 -7.51 14.76 -3.08
C ALA A 29 -6.45 15.15 -2.03
N LEU A 30 -5.18 14.80 -2.26
CA LEU A 30 -4.07 15.14 -1.37
C LEU A 30 -3.81 16.65 -1.32
N THR A 31 -3.83 17.31 -2.49
CA THR A 31 -3.61 18.75 -2.65
C THR A 31 -4.80 19.58 -2.16
N ALA A 32 -6.03 19.12 -2.40
CA ALA A 32 -7.26 19.79 -1.93
C ALA A 32 -7.53 19.56 -0.43
N ASN A 33 -6.77 18.70 0.24
CA ASN A 33 -7.00 18.28 1.62
C ASN A 33 -8.45 17.77 1.87
N SER A 34 -9.00 17.07 0.88
CA SER A 34 -10.38 16.56 0.96
C SER A 34 -10.41 15.22 1.66
N GLN A 35 -10.74 15.22 2.95
CA GLN A 35 -10.84 14.00 3.74
C GLN A 35 -11.95 13.07 3.23
N THR A 36 -13.04 13.63 2.71
CA THR A 36 -14.13 12.88 2.08
C THR A 36 -13.66 12.14 0.84
N ASP A 37 -12.93 12.81 -0.07
CA ASP A 37 -12.43 12.14 -1.28
C ASP A 37 -11.42 11.06 -0.92
N LEU A 38 -10.52 11.33 0.02
CA LEU A 38 -9.53 10.37 0.45
C LEU A 38 -10.18 9.13 1.10
N SER A 39 -11.22 9.32 1.92
CA SER A 39 -11.96 8.21 2.54
C SER A 39 -12.61 7.27 1.54
N ASN A 40 -13.03 7.77 0.37
CA ASN A 40 -13.62 6.95 -0.69
C ASN A 40 -12.57 6.16 -1.49
N MET A 41 -11.32 6.65 -1.48
CA MET A 41 -10.19 6.11 -2.24
C MET A 41 -9.27 5.22 -1.42
N VAL A 42 -9.40 5.23 -0.10
CA VAL A 42 -8.55 4.49 0.83
C VAL A 42 -9.41 3.53 1.64
N ASP A 43 -9.12 2.23 1.53
CA ASP A 43 -9.66 1.23 2.43
C ASP A 43 -8.78 1.17 3.68
N LEU A 44 -9.15 1.92 4.71
CA LEU A 44 -8.38 2.02 5.96
C LEU A 44 -8.21 0.68 6.66
N GLU A 45 -9.24 -0.17 6.66
CA GLU A 45 -9.17 -1.47 7.31
C GLU A 45 -8.17 -2.38 6.60
N ALA A 46 -8.18 -2.37 5.26
CA ALA A 46 -7.18 -3.10 4.48
C ALA A 46 -5.77 -2.54 4.64
N VAL A 47 -5.60 -1.20 4.64
CA VAL A 47 -4.29 -0.55 4.86
C VAL A 47 -3.75 -0.91 6.23
N LYS A 48 -4.58 -0.80 7.28
CA LYS A 48 -4.22 -1.18 8.64
C LYS A 48 -3.78 -2.65 8.67
N LYS A 49 -4.61 -3.57 8.20
CA LYS A 49 -4.25 -5.01 8.17
C LYS A 49 -2.93 -5.26 7.45
N THR A 50 -2.71 -4.62 6.29
CA THR A 50 -1.48 -4.76 5.51
C THR A 50 -0.26 -4.21 6.26
N TYR A 51 -0.40 -3.07 6.91
CA TYR A 51 0.66 -2.46 7.72
C TYR A 51 1.03 -3.36 8.91
N GLN A 52 0.03 -3.88 9.63
CA GLN A 52 0.22 -4.81 10.75
C GLN A 52 0.94 -6.10 10.33
N GLN A 53 0.55 -6.68 9.19
CA GLN A 53 1.17 -7.87 8.61
C GLN A 53 2.63 -7.60 8.18
N THR A 54 2.86 -6.47 7.53
CA THR A 54 4.19 -6.07 7.07
C THR A 54 5.13 -5.85 8.25
N ALA A 55 4.68 -5.14 9.29
CA ALA A 55 5.46 -4.91 10.50
C ALA A 55 5.84 -6.22 11.21
N THR A 56 4.92 -7.18 11.28
CA THR A 56 5.19 -8.49 11.89
C THR A 56 6.21 -9.30 11.08
N THR A 57 6.10 -9.24 9.74
CA THR A 57 6.96 -9.97 8.81
C THR A 57 8.37 -9.37 8.72
N SER A 58 8.49 -8.04 8.63
CA SER A 58 9.76 -7.32 8.50
C SER A 58 10.63 -7.47 9.75
N LEU A 59 10.02 -7.55 10.93
CA LEU A 59 10.69 -7.83 12.19
C LEU A 59 11.11 -9.31 12.35
N GLY A 60 10.82 -10.17 11.36
CA GLY A 60 11.21 -11.58 11.36
C GLY A 60 10.62 -12.39 12.52
N ILE A 61 9.54 -11.90 13.14
CA ILE A 61 8.97 -12.45 14.38
C ILE A 61 8.55 -13.90 14.18
N GLU A 62 7.96 -14.24 13.03
CA GLU A 62 7.56 -15.62 12.73
C GLU A 62 8.76 -16.56 12.59
N LYS A 63 9.83 -16.10 11.93
CA LYS A 63 11.05 -16.90 11.71
C LYS A 63 11.82 -17.11 13.02
N LEU A 64 11.92 -16.06 13.85
CA LEU A 64 12.55 -16.11 15.17
C LEU A 64 11.72 -16.89 16.19
N ALA A 65 10.38 -16.79 16.14
CA ALA A 65 9.49 -17.60 16.98
C ALA A 65 9.62 -19.10 16.65
N ASN A 66 9.66 -19.46 15.37
CA ASN A 66 9.84 -20.86 14.97
C ASN A 66 11.22 -21.40 15.37
N GLN A 67 12.30 -20.62 15.17
CA GLN A 67 13.65 -21.02 15.60
C GLN A 67 13.80 -21.12 17.12
N SER A 68 13.17 -20.23 17.90
CA SER A 68 13.26 -20.25 19.37
C SER A 68 12.51 -21.44 19.97
N ILE A 69 11.38 -21.83 19.38
CA ILE A 69 10.65 -23.07 19.76
C ILE A 69 11.48 -24.31 19.46
N GLU A 70 12.17 -24.36 18.30
CA GLU A 70 13.04 -25.50 17.94
C GLU A 70 14.30 -25.61 18.81
N THR A 71 14.89 -24.48 19.20
CA THR A 71 16.17 -24.46 19.96
C THR A 71 15.99 -24.35 21.47
N GLY A 72 14.77 -24.09 21.97
CA GLY A 72 14.48 -23.95 23.40
C GLY A 72 15.24 -22.82 24.10
N SER A 73 15.76 -21.84 23.34
CA SER A 73 16.67 -20.81 23.85
C SER A 73 15.92 -19.72 24.63
N PRO A 74 16.22 -19.50 25.93
CA PRO A 74 15.60 -18.44 26.73
C PRO A 74 15.88 -17.02 26.18
N LEU A 75 17.04 -16.83 25.55
CA LEU A 75 17.40 -15.57 24.90
C LEU A 75 16.59 -15.33 23.63
N GLY A 76 16.28 -16.39 22.87
CA GLY A 76 15.42 -16.32 21.69
C GLY A 76 14.01 -15.88 22.05
N ASN A 77 13.45 -16.44 23.12
CA ASN A 77 12.12 -16.05 23.61
C ASN A 77 12.08 -14.59 24.07
N LEU A 78 13.12 -14.10 24.75
CA LEU A 78 13.22 -12.70 25.19
C LEU A 78 13.28 -11.72 24.01
N VAL A 79 14.04 -12.06 22.96
CA VAL A 79 14.10 -11.28 21.72
C VAL A 79 12.75 -11.29 20.99
N VAL A 80 12.08 -12.44 20.90
CA VAL A 80 10.75 -12.55 20.30
C VAL A 80 9.71 -11.74 21.08
N GLU A 81 9.75 -11.74 22.42
CA GLU A 81 8.88 -10.94 23.27
C GLU A 81 9.06 -9.43 23.01
N GLN A 82 10.31 -8.97 22.96
CA GLN A 82 10.64 -7.56 22.68
C GLN A 82 10.25 -7.15 21.27
N LEU A 83 10.47 -8.01 20.27
CA LEU A 83 10.04 -7.75 18.90
C LEU A 83 8.52 -7.77 18.76
N LYS A 84 7.81 -8.63 19.50
CA LYS A 84 6.35 -8.59 19.60
C LYS A 84 5.87 -7.30 20.23
N GLN A 85 6.54 -6.78 21.26
CA GLN A 85 6.21 -5.49 21.85
C GLN A 85 6.47 -4.33 20.88
N LEU A 86 7.57 -4.36 20.12
CA LEU A 86 7.85 -3.36 19.07
C LEU A 86 6.82 -3.44 17.93
N GLY A 87 6.47 -4.66 17.50
CA GLY A 87 5.38 -4.90 16.58
C GLY A 87 4.07 -4.33 17.13
N GLN A 88 3.71 -4.65 18.37
CA GLN A 88 2.52 -4.12 19.06
C GLN A 88 2.53 -2.60 19.22
N ASN A 89 3.70 -1.97 19.39
CA ASN A 89 3.82 -0.52 19.43
C ASN A 89 3.62 0.09 18.03
N ALA A 90 4.08 -0.57 16.96
CA ALA A 90 3.69 -0.21 15.59
C ALA A 90 2.18 -0.46 15.34
N LEU A 91 1.57 -1.47 15.98
CA LEU A 91 0.11 -1.68 15.96
C LEU A 91 -0.66 -0.60 16.74
N GLN A 92 -0.03 0.09 17.70
CA GLN A 92 -0.62 1.20 18.46
C GLN A 92 -0.61 2.51 17.67
N GLU A 93 0.20 2.62 16.62
CA GLU A 93 0.11 3.75 15.70
C GLU A 93 -1.27 3.73 15.04
N THR A 94 -2.02 4.81 15.24
CA THR A 94 -3.39 4.90 14.73
C THR A 94 -3.33 5.15 13.23
N VAL A 95 -3.48 4.08 12.44
CA VAL A 95 -3.63 4.15 10.98
C VAL A 95 -4.99 4.77 10.66
N ASP A 96 -5.00 6.08 10.44
CA ASP A 96 -6.17 6.85 9.99
C ASP A 96 -5.91 7.52 8.62
N LEU A 97 -6.89 8.29 8.12
CA LEU A 97 -6.76 8.96 6.82
C LEU A 97 -5.66 10.02 6.81
N ASN A 98 -5.41 10.69 7.94
CA ASN A 98 -4.35 11.69 8.04
C ASN A 98 -2.98 11.03 8.03
N TRP A 99 -2.84 9.88 8.70
CA TRP A 99 -1.65 9.04 8.66
C TRP A 99 -1.33 8.62 7.22
N VAL A 100 -2.33 8.10 6.47
CA VAL A 100 -2.16 7.72 5.06
C VAL A 100 -1.76 8.92 4.21
N ARG A 101 -2.44 10.06 4.38
CA ARG A 101 -2.13 11.29 3.65
C ARG A 101 -0.71 11.78 3.91
N ASN A 102 -0.30 11.85 5.18
CA ASN A 102 1.01 12.34 5.57
C ASN A 102 2.12 11.43 5.02
N HIS A 103 1.94 10.11 5.10
CA HIS A 103 2.91 9.16 4.53
C HIS A 103 3.00 9.27 3.01
N LEU A 104 1.88 9.47 2.31
CA LEU A 104 1.89 9.71 0.87
C LEU A 104 2.59 11.02 0.51
N LEU A 105 2.30 12.11 1.23
CA LEU A 105 2.95 13.41 1.01
C LEU A 105 4.45 13.37 1.32
N GLU A 106 4.85 12.66 2.37
CA GLU A 106 6.26 12.47 2.71
C GLU A 106 6.97 11.64 1.63
N ALA A 107 6.35 10.55 1.18
CA ALA A 107 6.89 9.70 0.12
C ALA A 107 7.12 10.46 -1.19
N THR A 108 6.28 11.45 -1.51
CA THR A 108 6.42 12.29 -2.69
C THR A 108 7.17 13.59 -2.46
N THR A 109 7.68 13.85 -1.24
CA THR A 109 8.29 15.13 -0.87
C THR A 109 7.36 16.32 -1.19
N ASN A 110 6.07 16.20 -0.86
CA ASN A 110 4.98 17.14 -1.15
C ASN A 110 4.74 17.41 -2.65
N GLN A 111 5.23 16.55 -3.54
CA GLN A 111 4.93 16.59 -4.97
C GLN A 111 3.74 15.67 -5.31
N LYS A 112 3.30 15.72 -6.57
CA LYS A 112 2.28 14.81 -7.08
C LYS A 112 2.85 13.39 -7.19
N ILE A 113 2.06 12.39 -6.83
CA ILE A 113 2.38 10.96 -7.03
C ILE A 113 2.65 10.72 -8.50
N MET A 114 1.83 11.26 -9.42
CA MET A 114 2.07 11.09 -10.86
C MET A 114 3.44 11.60 -11.33
N SER A 115 4.03 12.60 -10.65
CA SER A 115 5.35 13.13 -10.98
C SER A 115 6.53 12.39 -10.33
N THR A 116 6.27 11.69 -9.21
CA THR A 116 7.30 10.97 -8.44
C THR A 116 7.22 9.44 -8.59
N MET A 117 6.18 8.99 -9.29
CA MET A 117 5.98 7.61 -9.71
C MET A 117 7.05 7.20 -10.71
N ASN A 118 7.93 6.31 -10.27
CA ASN A 118 9.00 5.77 -11.10
C ASN A 118 8.56 4.47 -11.80
N PHE A 119 7.66 3.71 -11.16
CA PHE A 119 7.15 2.46 -11.69
C PHE A 119 5.69 2.29 -11.30
N ALA A 120 4.85 1.81 -12.23
CA ALA A 120 3.49 1.42 -11.93
C ALA A 120 3.03 0.29 -12.85
N PHE A 121 2.57 -0.81 -12.27
CA PHE A 121 2.23 -2.01 -13.03
C PHE A 121 1.16 -2.85 -12.34
N PHE A 122 0.44 -3.63 -13.14
CA PHE A 122 -0.52 -4.60 -12.64
C PHE A 122 0.21 -5.86 -12.15
N GLU A 123 0.08 -6.18 -10.86
CA GLU A 123 0.48 -7.48 -10.32
C GLU A 123 -0.56 -8.56 -10.63
N SER A 124 -1.83 -8.16 -10.76
CA SER A 124 -2.92 -9.01 -11.23
C SER A 124 -4.02 -8.12 -11.83
N PRO A 125 -5.05 -8.68 -12.51
CA PRO A 125 -6.14 -7.87 -13.06
C PRO A 125 -6.83 -6.99 -12.01
N THR A 126 -6.83 -7.38 -10.74
CA THR A 126 -7.48 -6.65 -9.65
C THR A 126 -6.49 -5.98 -8.69
N ARG A 127 -5.18 -6.01 -8.99
CA ARG A 127 -4.13 -5.46 -8.11
C ARG A 127 -3.10 -4.68 -8.91
N PHE A 128 -2.94 -3.43 -8.54
CA PHE A 128 -2.05 -2.47 -9.21
C PHE A 128 -1.10 -1.87 -8.18
N VAL A 129 0.18 -1.80 -8.52
CA VAL A 129 1.22 -1.33 -7.60
C VAL A 129 1.93 -0.14 -8.21
N VAL A 130 2.03 0.92 -7.42
CA VAL A 130 2.74 2.16 -7.75
C VAL A 130 3.95 2.25 -6.83
N ARG A 131 5.15 2.38 -7.42
CA ARG A 131 6.37 2.68 -6.70
C ARG A 131 6.69 4.16 -6.83
N ILE A 132 6.74 4.82 -5.68
CA ILE A 132 7.19 6.19 -5.51
C ILE A 132 8.69 6.13 -5.15
N ARG A 133 9.50 6.98 -5.78
CA ARG A 133 10.97 6.99 -5.70
C ARG A 133 11.66 5.79 -6.40
N GLU A 134 12.97 5.93 -6.52
CA GLU A 134 13.84 4.93 -7.16
C GLU A 134 14.18 3.79 -6.21
N LEU A 135 14.49 2.62 -6.78
CA LEU A 135 15.05 1.51 -6.00
C LEU A 135 16.39 1.94 -5.40
N GLY A 136 16.61 1.63 -4.12
CA GLY A 136 17.81 2.06 -3.38
C GLY A 136 17.70 3.44 -2.73
N ASN A 137 16.61 4.18 -2.96
CA ASN A 137 16.32 5.46 -2.32
C ASN A 137 14.99 5.41 -1.54
N ASN A 138 14.88 4.46 -0.60
CA ASN A 138 13.71 4.23 0.24
C ASN A 138 12.39 4.18 -0.55
N PRO A 139 12.23 3.28 -1.52
CA PRO A 139 11.03 3.23 -2.37
C PRO A 139 9.77 3.00 -1.52
N VAL A 140 8.71 3.75 -1.80
CA VAL A 140 7.40 3.53 -1.17
C VAL A 140 6.48 2.87 -2.19
N PHE A 141 5.90 1.73 -1.82
CA PHE A 141 4.94 1.02 -2.67
C PHE A 141 3.53 1.29 -2.20
N VAL A 142 2.74 1.92 -3.08
CA VAL A 142 1.31 2.11 -2.91
C VAL A 142 0.60 0.99 -3.66
N VAL A 143 -0.16 0.18 -2.93
CA VAL A 143 -0.91 -0.94 -3.49
C VAL A 143 -2.37 -0.57 -3.57
N MET A 144 -2.91 -0.72 -4.78
CA MET A 144 -4.30 -0.46 -5.11
C MET A 144 -4.97 -1.78 -5.51
N THR A 145 -6.17 -2.00 -4.99
CA THR A 145 -6.99 -3.16 -5.32
C THR A 145 -8.31 -2.69 -5.92
N LEU A 146 -8.80 -3.40 -6.93
CA LEU A 146 -10.12 -3.18 -7.50
C LEU A 146 -11.18 -3.77 -6.56
N GLN A 147 -11.97 -2.90 -5.93
CA GLN A 147 -13.06 -3.23 -5.02
C GLN A 147 -14.35 -2.56 -5.52
N ASP A 148 -15.43 -3.31 -5.73
CA ASP A 148 -16.71 -2.77 -6.19
C ASP A 148 -16.59 -1.85 -7.43
N TRP A 149 -15.80 -2.29 -8.42
CA TRP A 149 -15.49 -1.52 -9.65
C TRP A 149 -14.72 -0.21 -9.44
N SER A 150 -14.20 0.04 -8.24
CA SER A 150 -13.39 1.20 -7.89
C SER A 150 -12.01 0.78 -7.42
N TRP A 151 -10.97 1.44 -7.92
CA TRP A 151 -9.62 1.23 -7.39
C TRP A 151 -9.48 1.96 -6.07
N ARG A 152 -9.06 1.23 -5.03
CA ARG A 152 -8.82 1.77 -3.69
C ARG A 152 -7.43 1.39 -3.20
N ILE A 153 -6.80 2.30 -2.46
CA ILE A 153 -5.55 2.02 -1.77
C ILE A 153 -5.84 1.05 -0.63
N THR A 154 -5.19 -0.10 -0.67
CA THR A 154 -5.36 -1.17 0.32
C THR A 154 -4.06 -1.47 1.07
N GLY A 155 -2.94 -0.88 0.67
CA GLY A 155 -1.66 -1.11 1.32
C GLY A 155 -0.63 -0.04 1.01
N LEU A 156 0.22 0.23 1.99
CA LEU A 156 1.42 1.05 1.89
C LEU A 156 2.59 0.24 2.45
N TYR A 157 3.67 0.15 1.67
CA TYR A 157 4.91 -0.51 2.08
C TYR A 157 6.07 0.48 1.96
N PHE A 158 6.94 0.49 2.94
CA PHE A 158 8.07 1.41 3.10
C PHE A 158 9.39 0.64 3.14
#